data_AF-A0A8I1YFN0-F1
#
_entry.id   AF-A0A8I1YFN0-F1
#
_cell.length_a   1.000
_cell.length_b   1.000
_cell.length_c   1.000
_cell.angle_alpha   90.00
_cell.angle_beta   90.00
_cell.angle_gamma   90.00
#
_symmetry.space_group_name_H-M   'P 1'
#
loop_
_entity.id
_entity.type
_entity.pdbx_description
1 polymer ?
#
loop_
_entity_poly.entity_id
_entity_poly.type
_entity_poly.pdbx_seq_one_letter_code
_entity_poly.pdbx_strand_id
1 'polypeptide(L)'
;MSGRAHRIGAVAGALLALLAIGSAAAGVAAESRVDDASLLYLSSSDWERQSAPRKVALAADFMRIFCTDQRMSAISLADCLDRDKADDALFERAMACVSALSGSR
;
A
#
# COMPACT_ATOMS: atom_id res chain seq x y z
N MET A 1 -63.47 29.70 5.99
CA MET A 1 -62.73 29.61 7.27
C MET A 1 -61.89 28.36 7.25
N SER A 2 -60.59 28.50 7.51
CA SER A 2 -59.64 27.47 7.97
C SER A 2 -59.34 26.32 7.00
N GLY A 3 -58.11 26.01 6.61
CA GLY A 3 -56.79 26.50 6.99
C GLY A 3 -55.77 25.49 6.44
N ARG A 4 -54.74 25.98 5.74
CA ARG A 4 -53.58 25.19 5.30
C ARG A 4 -52.90 24.56 6.52
N ALA A 5 -52.61 23.27 6.44
CA ALA A 5 -51.54 22.65 7.21
C ALA A 5 -50.62 21.91 6.24
N HIS A 6 -49.60 22.62 5.76
CA HIS A 6 -48.39 21.99 5.22
C HIS A 6 -47.73 21.21 6.37
N ARG A 7 -47.69 19.88 6.28
CA ARG A 7 -46.75 19.05 7.04
C ARG A 7 -45.53 18.86 6.12
N ILE A 8 -44.48 19.67 6.30
CA ILE A 8 -43.31 19.43 7.17
C ILE A 8 -42.65 18.08 6.88
N GLY A 9 -41.41 18.17 6.36
CA GLY A 9 -40.37 17.19 6.67
C GLY A 9 -40.10 16.11 5.63
N ALA A 10 -39.96 16.48 4.36
CA ALA A 10 -39.38 15.59 3.36
C ALA A 10 -37.85 15.52 3.55
N VAL A 11 -37.35 14.30 3.73
CA VAL A 11 -36.02 13.81 3.32
C VAL A 11 -34.81 14.40 4.08
N ALA A 12 -34.53 13.84 5.26
CA ALA A 12 -33.21 13.92 5.89
C ALA A 12 -32.76 12.58 6.50
N GLY A 13 -33.26 11.44 5.98
CA GLY A 13 -33.00 10.12 6.54
C GLY A 13 -32.20 9.15 5.66
N ALA A 14 -31.93 9.49 4.40
CA ALA A 14 -31.39 8.53 3.44
C ALA A 14 -29.86 8.61 3.22
N LEU A 15 -29.15 9.57 3.84
CA LEU A 15 -27.72 9.80 3.58
C LEU A 15 -26.75 9.18 4.59
N LEU A 16 -27.23 8.57 5.68
CA LEU A 16 -26.37 7.90 6.67
C LEU A 16 -26.26 6.38 6.52
N ALA A 17 -27.01 5.76 5.60
CA ALA A 17 -26.99 4.31 5.39
C ALA A 17 -25.93 3.84 4.36
N LEU A 18 -25.29 4.76 3.62
CA LEU A 18 -24.32 4.42 2.57
C LEU A 18 -22.85 4.44 3.02
N LEU A 19 -22.57 4.87 4.26
CA LEU A 19 -21.21 4.89 4.81
C LEU A 19 -20.84 3.61 5.59
N ALA A 20 -21.78 2.66 5.74
CA ALA A 20 -21.56 1.41 6.47
C ALA A 20 -21.27 0.20 5.57
N ILE A 21 -21.15 0.40 4.25
CA ILE A 21 -20.81 -0.66 3.29
C ILE A 21 -19.45 -0.33 2.66
N GLY A 22 -18.42 -0.29 3.50
CA GLY A 22 -17.05 -0.05 3.08
C GLY A 22 -16.13 -0.92 3.93
N SER A 23 -15.65 -2.00 3.32
CA SER A 23 -14.54 -2.82 3.82
C SER A 23 -14.87 -3.82 4.94
N ALA A 24 -15.91 -4.64 4.74
CA ALA A 24 -15.85 -6.04 5.13
C ALA A 24 -14.99 -6.82 4.11
N ALA A 25 -13.75 -6.37 3.90
CA ALA A 25 -12.73 -7.22 3.30
C ALA A 25 -12.11 -7.96 4.48
N ALA A 26 -12.28 -9.27 4.47
CA ALA A 26 -11.64 -10.19 5.40
C ALA A 26 -10.23 -9.68 5.75
N GLY A 27 -10.07 -9.26 7.02
CA GLY A 27 -8.79 -9.39 7.69
C GLY A 27 -8.53 -10.88 7.82
N VAL A 28 -8.15 -11.50 6.69
CA VAL A 28 -7.39 -12.73 6.67
C VAL A 28 -6.30 -12.54 7.71
N ALA A 29 -6.24 -13.55 8.58
CA ALA A 29 -5.30 -13.72 9.67
C ALA A 29 -4.12 -12.74 9.62
N ALA A 30 -3.85 -12.10 10.76
CA ALA A 30 -2.47 -11.86 11.12
C ALA A 30 -1.77 -13.24 11.10
N GLU A 31 -1.38 -13.68 9.91
CA GLU A 31 -0.51 -14.81 9.68
C GLU A 31 0.77 -14.40 10.39
N SER A 32 0.94 -15.02 11.55
CA SER A 32 2.21 -15.41 12.12
C SER A 32 3.35 -14.52 11.67
N ARG A 33 3.70 -13.59 12.55
CA ARG A 33 5.00 -12.91 12.70
C ARG A 33 6.15 -13.88 12.36
N VAL A 34 6.39 -14.10 11.07
CA VAL A 34 7.54 -14.84 10.54
C VAL A 34 8.48 -13.74 10.10
N ASP A 35 9.40 -13.39 11.00
CA ASP A 35 10.53 -12.49 10.79
C ASP A 35 10.23 -11.33 9.84
N ASP A 36 9.66 -10.28 10.45
CA ASP A 36 9.37 -8.96 9.89
C ASP A 36 10.68 -8.20 9.62
N ALA A 37 11.57 -8.80 8.84
CA ALA A 37 12.69 -8.09 8.26
C ALA A 37 12.11 -7.18 7.18
N SER A 38 11.62 -6.02 7.62
CA SER A 38 11.30 -4.90 6.75
C SER A 38 12.47 -4.70 5.78
N LEU A 39 12.16 -4.32 4.54
CA LEU A 39 13.17 -3.99 3.53
C LEU A 39 14.25 -3.02 4.08
N LEU A 40 13.87 -2.18 5.05
CA LEU A 40 14.74 -1.28 5.80
C LEU A 40 15.94 -1.94 6.50
N TYR A 41 15.78 -3.16 7.00
CA TYR A 41 16.79 -3.84 7.81
C TYR A 41 17.31 -5.11 7.14
N LEU A 42 16.81 -5.42 5.94
CA LEU A 42 17.18 -6.61 5.22
C LEU A 42 18.53 -6.41 4.54
N SER A 43 19.44 -7.39 4.66
CA SER A 43 20.69 -7.37 3.91
C SER A 43 20.45 -7.78 2.45
N SER A 44 21.33 -7.36 1.54
CA SER A 44 21.28 -7.80 0.13
C SER A 44 21.35 -9.33 0.01
N SER A 45 22.12 -10.01 0.87
CA SER A 45 22.21 -11.47 0.87
C SER A 45 20.91 -12.15 1.33
N ASP A 46 20.18 -11.54 2.26
CA ASP A 46 18.90 -12.05 2.72
C ASP A 46 17.79 -11.80 1.71
N TRP A 47 17.87 -10.69 0.96
CA TRP A 47 17.01 -10.42 -0.18
C TRP A 47 17.14 -11.50 -1.26
N GLU A 48 18.35 -11.88 -1.67
CA GLU A 48 18.52 -12.92 -2.70
C GLU A 48 17.92 -14.27 -2.29
N ARG A 49 17.93 -14.58 -0.99
CA ARG A 49 17.37 -15.82 -0.44
C ARG A 49 15.84 -15.81 -0.35
N GLN A 50 15.19 -14.65 -0.50
CA GLN A 50 13.73 -14.57 -0.47
C GLN A 50 13.13 -15.19 -1.74
N SER A 51 11.98 -15.84 -1.56
CA SER A 51 11.15 -16.24 -2.69
C SER A 51 10.57 -15.02 -3.41
N ALA A 52 10.27 -15.16 -4.70
CA ALA A 52 9.71 -14.06 -5.49
C ALA A 52 8.42 -13.46 -4.86
N PRO A 53 7.44 -14.26 -4.37
CA PRO A 53 6.28 -13.70 -3.68
C PRO A 53 6.64 -12.89 -2.42
N ARG A 54 7.67 -13.33 -1.67
CA ARG A 54 8.11 -12.62 -0.46
C ARG A 54 8.79 -11.30 -0.80
N LYS A 55 9.60 -11.23 -1.87
CA LYS A 55 10.19 -9.98 -2.38
C LYS A 55 9.13 -8.94 -2.73
N VAL A 56 8.05 -9.35 -3.41
CA VAL A 56 6.93 -8.47 -3.76
C VAL A 56 6.20 -7.97 -2.51
N ALA A 57 5.97 -8.84 -1.51
CA ALA A 57 5.35 -8.43 -0.25
C ALA A 57 6.20 -7.38 0.49
N LEU A 58 7.52 -7.61 0.59
CA LEU A 58 8.46 -6.67 1.23
C LEU A 58 8.51 -5.32 0.49
N ALA A 59 8.49 -5.34 -0.84
CA ALA A 59 8.42 -4.13 -1.66
C ALA A 59 7.11 -3.37 -1.45
N ALA A 60 5.98 -4.07 -1.34
CA ALA A 60 4.68 -3.47 -1.06
C ALA A 60 4.66 -2.78 0.31
N ASP A 61 5.22 -3.43 1.34
CA ASP A 61 5.32 -2.83 2.68
C ASP A 61 6.23 -1.61 2.71
N PHE A 62 7.37 -1.65 2.01
CA PHE A 62 8.24 -0.49 1.85
C PHE A 62 7.49 0.68 1.21
N MET A 63 6.81 0.43 0.09
CA MET A 63 6.07 1.48 -0.61
C MET A 63 4.95 2.06 0.23
N ARG A 64 4.21 1.24 0.99
CA ARG A 64 3.16 1.71 1.89
C ARG A 64 3.67 2.72 2.92
N ILE A 65 4.92 2.58 3.37
CA ILE A 65 5.52 3.43 4.40
C ILE A 65 6.20 4.67 3.80
N PHE A 66 6.95 4.50 2.70
CA PHE A 66 7.83 5.54 2.18
C PHE A 66 7.33 6.23 0.91
N CYS A 67 6.42 5.61 0.16
CA CYS A 67 5.98 6.10 -1.14
C CYS A 67 4.50 6.55 -1.08
N THR A 68 4.27 7.86 -1.07
CA THR A 68 2.91 8.44 -1.10
C THR A 68 2.27 8.45 -2.50
N ASP A 69 3.09 8.44 -3.56
CA ASP A 69 2.65 8.39 -4.96
C ASP A 69 2.91 6.98 -5.55
N GLN A 70 1.84 6.24 -5.85
CA GLN A 70 1.87 4.84 -6.29
C GLN A 70 2.18 4.67 -7.79
N ARG A 71 2.95 5.58 -8.39
CA ARG A 71 3.34 5.48 -9.81
C ARG A 71 4.18 4.22 -10.10
N MET A 72 4.97 3.77 -9.13
CA MET A 72 5.63 2.47 -9.17
C MET A 72 4.69 1.40 -8.63
N SER A 73 4.73 0.18 -9.17
CA SER A 73 4.08 -0.99 -8.54
C SER A 73 5.07 -1.75 -7.65
N ALA A 74 4.58 -2.51 -6.67
CA ALA A 74 5.44 -3.34 -5.81
C ALA A 74 6.24 -4.39 -6.59
N ILE A 75 5.65 -4.95 -7.64
CA ILE A 75 6.33 -5.89 -8.55
C ILE A 75 7.47 -5.17 -9.27
N SER A 76 7.21 -3.98 -9.82
CA SER A 76 8.24 -3.18 -10.50
C SER A 76 9.38 -2.78 -9.59
N LEU A 77 9.11 -2.51 -8.31
CA LEU A 77 10.14 -2.23 -7.32
C LEU A 77 10.97 -3.49 -7.02
N ALA A 78 10.33 -4.64 -6.78
CA ALA A 78 11.03 -5.90 -6.57
C ALA A 78 11.93 -6.27 -7.78
N ASP A 79 11.42 -6.10 -9.00
CA ASP A 79 12.18 -6.32 -10.23
C ASP A 79 13.34 -5.32 -10.40
N CYS A 80 13.19 -4.09 -9.92
CA CYS A 80 14.27 -3.10 -9.93
C CYS A 80 15.39 -3.51 -8.96
N LEU A 81 15.02 -3.88 -7.74
CA LEU A 81 15.96 -4.38 -6.74
C LEU A 81 16.65 -5.69 -7.18
N ASP A 82 15.95 -6.56 -7.90
CA ASP A 82 16.56 -7.78 -8.40
C ASP A 82 17.57 -7.54 -9.52
N ARG A 83 17.42 -6.49 -10.31
CA ARG A 83 18.37 -6.13 -11.37
C ARG A 83 19.52 -5.28 -10.87
N ASP A 84 19.26 -4.37 -9.95
CA ASP A 84 20.26 -3.51 -9.35
C ASP A 84 20.94 -4.23 -8.18
N LYS A 85 22.09 -4.83 -8.48
CA LYS A 85 22.93 -5.56 -7.51
C LYS A 85 24.05 -4.69 -6.92
N ALA A 86 23.87 -3.37 -6.87
CA ALA A 86 24.84 -2.50 -6.22
C ALA A 86 25.11 -2.96 -4.77
N ASP A 87 26.36 -2.77 -4.31
CA ASP A 87 26.81 -3.11 -2.96
C ASP A 87 26.16 -2.23 -1.87
N ASP A 88 25.36 -1.24 -2.27
CA ASP A 88 24.60 -0.38 -1.39
C ASP A 88 23.54 -1.16 -0.58
N ALA A 89 23.15 -0.59 0.55
CA ALA A 89 22.06 -1.14 1.34
C ALA A 89 20.72 -1.10 0.57
N LEU A 90 19.85 -2.07 0.87
CA LEU A 90 18.61 -2.27 0.12
C LEU A 90 17.68 -1.06 0.16
N PHE A 91 17.70 -0.32 1.27
CA PHE A 91 16.92 0.89 1.42
C PHE A 91 17.31 1.95 0.38
N GLU A 92 18.60 2.24 0.25
CA GLU A 92 19.16 3.22 -0.67
C GLU A 92 18.85 2.84 -2.12
N ARG A 93 19.01 1.56 -2.46
CA ARG A 93 18.61 1.02 -3.77
C ARG A 93 17.11 1.16 -4.03
N ALA A 94 16.27 0.89 -3.04
CA ALA A 94 14.82 1.07 -3.18
C ALA A 94 14.45 2.54 -3.43
N MET A 95 15.08 3.47 -2.71
CA MET A 95 14.90 4.91 -2.94
C MET A 95 15.39 5.34 -4.33
N ALA A 96 16.51 4.80 -4.81
CA ALA A 96 17.01 5.06 -6.16
C ALA A 96 16.04 4.55 -7.24
N CYS A 97 15.54 3.32 -7.10
CA CYS A 97 14.54 2.73 -7.98
C CYS A 97 13.27 3.61 -8.07
N VAL A 98 12.71 4.02 -6.93
CA VAL A 98 11.50 4.87 -6.90
C VAL A 98 11.77 6.26 -7.48
N SER A 99 12.95 6.83 -7.22
CA SER A 99 13.31 8.17 -7.69
C SER A 99 13.57 8.23 -9.21
N ALA A 100 14.09 7.15 -9.81
CA ALA A 100 14.31 7.07 -11.25
C ALA A 100 13.02 7.29 -12.07
N LEU A 101 11.86 6.87 -11.55
CA LEU A 101 10.55 7.14 -12.17
C LEU A 101 10.13 8.60 -12.09
N SER A 102 10.62 9.34 -11.09
CA SER A 102 10.31 10.77 -10.94
C SER A 102 11.11 11.63 -11.90
N GLY A 103 12.33 11.20 -12.26
CA GLY A 103 13.23 11.91 -13.17
C GLY A 103 13.04 11.64 -14.67
N SER A 104 12.25 10.63 -15.06
CA SER A 104 11.96 10.33 -16.48
C SER A 104 10.83 11.18 -17.08
N ARG A 105 10.49 12.32 -16.45
CA ARG A 105 9.45 13.25 -16.90
C ARG A 105 10.07 14.48 -17.56
#